data_AF-A0A084SQG6-F1
#
_entry.id   AF-A0A084SQG6-F1
#
_cell.length_a   1.000
_cell.length_b   1.000
_cell.length_c   1.000
_cell.angle_alpha   90.00
_cell.angle_beta   90.00
_cell.angle_gamma   90.00
#
_symmetry.space_group_name_H-M   'P 1'
#
loop_
_entity.id
_entity.type
_entity.pdbx_description
1 polymer ?
#
loop_
_entity_poly.entity_id
_entity_poly.type
_entity_poly.pdbx_seq_one_letter_code
_entity_poly.pdbx_strand_id
1 'polypeptide(L)'
;MAGPSVEEVIGRVLRIQGMSVRGVQLGPEGVVVQVRPRQRKARCGVCGRPAPGYDTKPGRLWRHLALGETIFWLRYAPRRVRCREHGVRVERVPWAAHDSTWKRDGPGRPNGRHECRRQAH
;
A
#
# COMPACT_ATOMS: atom_id res chain seq x y z
N MET A 1 -0.77 28.98 -19.34
CA MET A 1 -0.31 28.03 -18.30
C MET A 1 -0.89 26.66 -18.62
N ALA A 2 -0.09 25.60 -18.67
CA ALA A 2 -0.62 24.25 -18.85
C ALA A 2 -1.36 23.83 -17.56
N GLY A 3 -2.57 23.28 -17.71
CA GLY A 3 -3.32 22.73 -16.59
C GLY A 3 -2.68 21.46 -16.01
N PRO A 4 -3.16 20.97 -14.86
CA PRO A 4 -2.65 19.73 -14.26
C PRO A 4 -2.91 18.53 -15.18
N SER A 5 -2.01 17.55 -15.14
CA SER A 5 -2.22 16.29 -15.87
C SER A 5 -3.37 15.48 -15.27
N VAL A 6 -3.92 14.54 -16.04
CA VAL A 6 -4.99 13.65 -15.58
C VAL A 6 -4.54 12.87 -14.33
N GLU A 7 -3.30 12.40 -14.30
CA GLU A 7 -2.71 11.68 -13.16
C GLU A 7 -2.66 12.54 -11.89
N GLU A 8 -2.36 13.84 -12.03
CA GLU A 8 -2.33 14.78 -10.92
C GLU A 8 -3.73 15.05 -10.38
N VAL A 9 -4.70 15.28 -11.27
CA VAL A 9 -6.11 15.46 -10.90
C VAL A 9 -6.63 14.23 -10.18
N ILE A 10 -6.44 13.04 -10.76
CA ILE A 10 -6.87 11.77 -10.15
C ILE A 10 -6.18 11.53 -8.80
N GLY A 11 -4.88 11.78 -8.69
CA GLY A 11 -4.15 11.64 -7.44
C GLY A 11 -4.70 12.55 -6.32
N ARG A 12 -5.14 13.76 -6.68
CA ARG A 12 -5.78 14.71 -5.75
C ARG A 12 -7.19 14.27 -5.38
N VAL A 13 -8.03 13.95 -6.36
CA VAL A 13 -9.44 13.52 -6.15
C VAL A 13 -9.52 12.27 -5.30
N LEU A 14 -8.67 11.27 -5.57
CA LEU A 14 -8.67 10.01 -4.83
C LEU A 14 -7.90 10.07 -3.50
N ARG A 15 -7.25 11.18 -3.17
CA ARG A 15 -6.45 11.38 -1.94
C ARG A 15 -5.51 10.21 -1.61
N ILE A 16 -4.81 9.68 -2.60
CA ILE A 16 -3.97 8.48 -2.45
C ILE A 16 -2.73 8.80 -1.59
N GLN A 17 -2.68 8.22 -0.39
CA GLN A 17 -1.62 8.49 0.58
C GLN A 17 -0.33 7.75 0.25
N GLY A 18 0.81 8.45 0.37
CA GLY A 18 2.15 7.86 0.24
C GLY A 18 2.53 7.33 -1.15
N MET A 19 1.67 7.49 -2.16
CA MET A 19 1.84 6.93 -3.50
C MET A 19 1.56 7.99 -4.57
N SER A 20 2.27 7.89 -5.70
CA SER A 20 2.04 8.72 -6.89
C SER A 20 1.34 7.91 -7.97
N VAL A 21 0.46 8.57 -8.73
CA VAL A 21 -0.17 7.98 -9.91
C VAL A 21 0.85 7.95 -11.04
N ARG A 22 0.92 6.82 -11.76
CA ARG A 22 1.81 6.59 -12.89
C ARG A 22 1.07 6.46 -14.21
N GLY A 23 -0.20 6.12 -14.16
CA GLY A 23 -1.06 5.96 -15.31
C GLY A 23 -2.50 5.71 -14.88
N VAL A 24 -3.42 6.04 -15.78
CA VAL A 24 -4.86 5.88 -15.59
C VAL A 24 -5.41 5.22 -16.84
N GLN A 25 -6.20 4.17 -16.67
CA GLN A 25 -6.78 3.39 -17.76
C GLN A 25 -8.26 3.19 -17.48
N LEU A 26 -9.10 3.40 -18.49
CA LEU A 26 -10.51 3.05 -18.42
C LEU A 26 -10.68 1.62 -18.96
N GLY A 27 -11.46 0.81 -18.26
CA GLY A 27 -11.78 -0.57 -18.63
C GLY A 27 -13.21 -0.94 -18.24
N PRO A 28 -13.66 -2.15 -18.60
CA PRO A 28 -15.01 -2.63 -18.28
C PRO A 28 -15.29 -2.71 -16.77
N GLU A 29 -14.26 -2.86 -15.92
CA GLU A 29 -14.39 -2.86 -14.47
C GLU A 29 -14.44 -1.46 -13.84
N GLY A 30 -14.24 -0.40 -14.63
CA GLY A 30 -14.11 0.99 -14.20
C GLY A 30 -12.73 1.59 -14.50
N VAL A 31 -12.26 2.52 -13.66
CA VAL A 31 -10.97 3.20 -13.87
C VAL A 31 -9.86 2.50 -13.06
N VAL A 32 -8.86 1.99 -13.75
CA VAL A 32 -7.65 1.42 -13.16
C VAL A 32 -6.56 2.49 -13.05
N VAL A 33 -6.17 2.81 -11.83
CA VAL A 33 -5.14 3.77 -11.48
C VAL A 33 -3.87 3.02 -11.07
N GLN A 34 -2.85 3.08 -11.90
CA GLN A 34 -1.54 2.52 -11.60
C GLN A 34 -0.80 3.43 -10.63
N VAL A 35 -0.38 2.88 -9.49
CA VAL A 35 0.28 3.67 -8.45
C VAL A 35 1.68 3.13 -8.13
N ARG A 36 2.55 4.02 -7.67
CA ARG A 36 3.89 3.68 -7.18
C ARG A 36 4.17 4.37 -5.85
N PRO A 37 4.96 3.76 -4.95
CA PRO A 37 5.34 4.40 -3.70
C PRO A 37 6.18 5.64 -3.96
N ARG A 38 5.93 6.72 -3.21
CA ARG A 38 6.80 7.90 -3.22
C ARG A 38 8.12 7.63 -2.49
N GLN A 39 8.11 6.70 -1.53
CA GLN A 39 9.30 6.32 -0.77
C GLN A 39 10.05 5.18 -1.46
N ARG A 40 11.37 5.32 -1.59
CA ARG A 40 12.23 4.28 -2.17
C ARG A 40 12.29 3.02 -1.30
N LYS A 41 12.47 3.17 0.02
CA LYS A 41 12.57 2.04 0.95
C LYS A 41 11.20 1.44 1.24
N ALA A 42 11.07 0.12 1.08
CA ALA A 42 9.90 -0.61 1.49
C ALA A 42 9.81 -0.67 3.03
N ARG A 43 8.60 -0.85 3.56
CA ARG A 43 8.35 -0.88 5.01
C ARG A 43 7.66 -2.17 5.39
N CYS A 44 8.01 -2.76 6.53
CA CYS A 44 7.34 -3.94 7.06
C CYS A 44 5.82 -3.70 7.17
N GLY A 45 5.02 -4.62 6.63
CA GLY A 45 3.55 -4.57 6.72
C GLY A 45 3.01 -4.60 8.15
N VAL A 46 3.79 -5.12 9.12
CA VAL A 46 3.41 -5.22 10.54
C VAL A 46 3.89 -3.99 11.33
N CYS A 47 5.21 -3.78 11.45
CA CYS A 47 5.74 -2.70 12.29
C CYS A 47 6.02 -1.37 11.57
N GLY A 48 5.90 -1.31 10.25
CA GLY A 48 6.13 -0.09 9.45
C GLY A 48 7.59 0.37 9.34
N ARG A 49 8.55 -0.35 9.91
CA ARG A 49 9.99 -0.01 9.81
C ARG A 49 10.53 -0.25 8.39
N PRO A 50 11.50 0.56 7.92
CA PRO A 50 12.20 0.29 6.67
C PRO A 50 12.85 -1.09 6.70
N ALA A 51 12.68 -1.85 5.63
CA ALA A 51 13.27 -3.17 5.47
C ALA A 51 13.70 -3.37 4.01
N PRO A 52 14.77 -4.14 3.74
CA PRO A 52 15.15 -4.51 2.38
C PRO A 52 13.98 -5.20 1.69
N GLY A 53 13.61 -4.68 0.52
CA GLY A 53 12.62 -5.28 -0.35
C GLY A 53 13.27 -6.21 -1.37
N TYR A 54 12.57 -7.28 -1.71
CA TYR A 54 12.84 -8.22 -2.79
C TYR A 54 11.60 -8.29 -3.69
N ASP A 55 11.76 -8.95 -4.85
CA ASP A 55 10.87 -9.00 -6.03
C ASP A 55 9.40 -8.59 -5.85
N THR A 56 8.95 -7.81 -6.83
CA THR A 56 7.55 -7.44 -7.04
C THR A 56 6.76 -8.64 -7.55
N LYS A 57 5.79 -9.10 -6.76
CA LYS A 57 4.75 -10.04 -7.18
C LYS A 57 3.93 -9.49 -8.36
N PRO A 58 3.12 -10.32 -9.05
CA PRO A 58 2.11 -9.82 -9.97
C PRO A 58 1.29 -8.69 -9.34
N GLY A 59 1.04 -7.63 -10.11
CA GLY A 59 0.26 -6.48 -9.64
C GLY A 59 -1.14 -6.90 -9.21
N ARG A 60 -1.56 -6.44 -8.03
CA ARG A 60 -2.91 -6.65 -7.48
C ARG A 60 -3.77 -5.41 -7.71
N LEU A 61 -5.08 -5.61 -7.78
CA LEU A 61 -6.09 -4.56 -7.79
C LEU A 61 -6.74 -4.43 -6.40
N TRP A 62 -6.93 -3.19 -5.95
CA TRP A 62 -7.73 -2.85 -4.77
C TRP A 62 -8.86 -1.93 -5.18
N ARG A 63 -10.09 -2.26 -4.77
CA ARG A 63 -11.24 -1.38 -4.93
C ARG A 63 -11.02 -0.10 -4.11
N HIS A 64 -11.33 1.04 -4.72
CA HIS A 64 -11.28 2.35 -4.08
C HIS A 64 -12.66 3.01 -4.13
N LEU A 65 -12.69 4.33 -4.09
CA LEU A 65 -13.86 5.19 -4.29
C LEU A 65 -14.63 4.80 -5.56
N ALA A 66 -15.96 4.81 -5.47
CA ALA A 66 -16.84 4.88 -6.63
C ALA A 66 -17.31 6.32 -6.83
N LEU A 67 -17.38 6.78 -8.07
CA LEU A 67 -17.89 8.08 -8.47
C LEU A 67 -18.98 7.85 -9.51
N GLY A 68 -20.24 8.08 -9.12
CA GLY A 68 -21.39 7.64 -9.90
C GLY A 68 -21.35 6.12 -10.11
N GLU A 69 -21.54 5.68 -11.35
CA GLU A 69 -21.50 4.27 -11.74
C GLU A 69 -20.07 3.73 -11.94
N THR A 70 -19.06 4.60 -11.87
CA THR A 70 -17.67 4.22 -12.13
C THR A 70 -16.91 3.90 -10.86
N ILE A 71 -16.34 2.69 -10.79
CA ILE A 71 -15.48 2.27 -9.67
C ILE A 71 -14.02 2.57 -10.02
N PHE A 72 -13.27 3.16 -9.08
CA PHE A 72 -11.83 3.28 -9.19
C PHE A 72 -11.13 2.10 -8.55
N TRP A 73 -10.10 1.59 -9.23
CA TRP A 73 -9.26 0.49 -8.79
C TRP A 73 -7.81 0.96 -8.70
N LEU A 74 -7.12 0.68 -7.60
CA LEU A 74 -5.69 0.94 -7.47
C LEU A 74 -4.94 -0.32 -7.90
N ARG A 75 -4.02 -0.19 -8.89
CA ARG A 75 -3.12 -1.26 -9.31
C ARG A 75 -1.73 -1.05 -8.74
N TYR A 76 -1.26 -2.02 -7.96
CA TYR A 76 0.08 -2.00 -7.36
C TYR A 76 0.63 -3.40 -7.13
N ALA A 77 1.95 -3.57 -7.23
CA ALA A 77 2.67 -4.79 -6.92
C ALA A 77 3.43 -4.62 -5.59
N PRO A 78 2.90 -5.10 -4.45
CA PRO A 78 3.57 -4.95 -3.17
C PRO A 78 4.86 -5.74 -3.13
N ARG A 79 5.91 -5.12 -2.60
CA ARG A 79 7.22 -5.73 -2.40
C ARG A 79 7.19 -6.71 -1.23
N ARG A 80 7.95 -7.80 -1.33
CA ARG A 80 8.24 -8.67 -0.18
C ARG A 80 9.43 -8.07 0.57
N VAL A 81 9.37 -7.94 1.89
CA VAL A 81 10.39 -7.29 2.70
C VAL A 81 10.91 -8.21 3.79
N ARG A 82 12.22 -8.18 4.06
CA ARG A 82 12.85 -8.94 5.16
C ARG A 82 13.00 -8.03 6.39
N CYS A 83 11.99 -8.01 7.24
CA CYS A 83 12.06 -7.32 8.53
C CYS A 83 12.95 -8.10 9.51
N ARG A 84 13.80 -7.40 10.25
CA ARG A 84 14.67 -8.01 11.26
C ARG A 84 13.89 -8.72 12.38
N GLU A 85 12.71 -8.21 12.72
CA GLU A 85 11.89 -8.76 13.81
C GLU A 85 10.79 -9.71 13.31
N HIS A 86 10.10 -9.33 12.24
CA HIS A 86 8.92 -10.07 11.77
C HIS A 86 9.23 -11.09 10.66
N GLY A 87 10.51 -11.24 10.30
CA GLY A 87 10.95 -12.07 9.18
C GLY A 87 10.45 -11.51 7.84
N VAL A 88 10.13 -12.41 6.90
CA VAL A 88 9.71 -11.99 5.57
C VAL A 88 8.20 -11.69 5.53
N ARG A 89 7.86 -10.46 5.14
CA ARG A 89 6.47 -9.96 5.11
C ARG A 89 6.18 -9.26 3.78
N VAL A 90 4.91 -9.03 3.48
CA VAL A 90 4.53 -8.07 2.43
C VAL A 90 4.75 -6.66 2.98
N GLU A 91 5.17 -5.73 2.13
CA GLU A 91 5.35 -4.36 2.55
C GLU A 91 4.03 -3.72 2.99
N ARG A 92 4.13 -2.66 3.78
CA ARG A 92 2.98 -1.86 4.18
C ARG A 92 2.40 -1.13 2.97
N VAL A 93 1.17 -1.48 2.62
CA VAL A 93 0.36 -0.77 1.62
C VAL A 93 -0.70 0.04 2.37
N PRO A 94 -0.77 1.37 2.23
CA PRO A 94 -1.58 2.23 3.09
C PRO A 94 -3.07 1.88 3.16
N TRP A 95 -3.66 1.41 2.06
CA TRP A 95 -5.07 1.05 1.95
C TRP A 95 -5.36 -0.45 2.11
N ALA A 96 -4.32 -1.30 2.14
CA ALA A 96 -4.53 -2.71 2.40
C ALA A 96 -4.61 -2.91 3.91
N ALA A 97 -5.73 -3.44 4.40
CA ALA A 97 -5.79 -3.92 5.78
C ALA A 97 -4.62 -4.88 6.01
N HIS A 98 -3.80 -4.60 7.03
CA HIS A 98 -2.63 -5.42 7.36
C HIS A 98 -3.02 -6.59 8.28
N ASP A 99 -4.30 -6.68 8.68
CA ASP A 99 -4.79 -7.57 9.71
C ASP A 99 -5.94 -8.45 9.20
N SER A 100 -5.59 -9.62 8.68
CA SER A 100 -6.37 -10.82 8.99
C SER A 100 -5.44 -11.78 9.74
N THR A 101 -5.66 -11.83 11.04
CA THR A 101 -4.96 -12.61 12.06
C THR A 101 -4.94 -14.11 11.75
N TRP A 102 -3.75 -14.72 11.73
CA TRP A 102 -3.56 -16.10 12.21
C TRP A 102 -2.44 -16.10 13.26
N LYS A 103 -2.79 -15.63 14.46
CA LYS A 103 -2.10 -15.92 15.72
C LYS A 103 -3.09 -16.77 16.51
N ARG A 104 -2.81 -18.07 16.59
CA ARG A 104 -3.47 -18.94 17.56
C ARG A 104 -3.03 -18.45 18.95
N ASP A 105 -4.02 -18.06 19.75
CA ASP A 105 -4.05 -17.89 21.21
C ASP A 105 -3.41 -16.63 21.87
N GLY A 106 -4.26 -15.85 22.57
CA GLY A 106 -3.91 -14.83 23.59
C GLY A 106 -4.73 -13.52 23.50
N PRO A 107 -5.50 -13.11 24.55
CA PRO A 107 -6.50 -12.04 24.42
C PRO A 107 -5.92 -10.64 24.66
N GLY A 108 -6.42 -9.65 23.91
CA GLY A 108 -6.26 -8.23 24.22
C GLY A 108 -5.71 -7.38 23.06
N ARG A 109 -6.61 -6.66 22.38
CA ARG A 109 -6.26 -5.45 21.59
C ARG A 109 -5.78 -4.35 22.58
N PRO A 110 -4.92 -3.38 22.18
CA PRO A 110 -5.34 -2.45 21.13
C PRO A 110 -4.22 -1.82 20.26
N ASN A 111 -4.70 -1.20 19.17
CA ASN A 111 -4.19 -0.01 18.51
C ASN A 111 -2.94 0.61 19.17
N GLY A 112 -1.76 0.12 18.82
CA GLY A 112 -0.50 0.52 19.43
C GLY A 112 0.62 0.24 18.46
N ARG A 113 1.55 1.20 18.31
CA ARG A 113 2.81 0.98 17.60
C ARG A 113 3.42 -0.28 18.22
N HIS A 114 3.44 -1.40 17.47
CA HIS A 114 4.14 -2.60 17.90
C HIS A 114 5.53 -2.18 18.38
N GLU A 115 5.80 -2.37 19.66
CA GLU A 115 7.02 -1.97 20.35
C GLU A 115 8.13 -2.92 19.91
N CYS A 116 8.52 -2.71 18.67
CA CYS A 116 9.45 -3.52 17.93
C CYS A 116 10.80 -3.26 18.63
N ARG A 117 11.39 -4.26 19.31
CA ARG A 117 12.52 -4.04 20.23
C ARG A 117 13.62 -3.27 19.49
N ARG A 118 13.99 -2.09 20.01
CA ARG A 118 15.18 -1.37 19.55
C ARG A 118 16.38 -2.13 20.10
N GLN A 119 16.94 -3.06 19.34
CA GLN A 119 18.30 -3.50 19.61
C GLN A 119 19.23 -2.61 18.79
N ALA A 120 19.74 -1.59 19.48
CA ALA A 120 20.96 -0.89 19.10
C ALA A 120 22.12 -1.82 19.46
N HIS A 121 22.87 -2.25 18.44
CA HIS A 121 24.25 -2.70 18.53
C HIS A 121 24.95 -2.15 17.29
#